data_AF-K0SH15-F1
#
_entry.id   AF-K0SH15-F1
#
_cell.length_a   1.000
_cell.length_b   1.000
_cell.length_c   1.000
_cell.angle_alpha   90.00
_cell.angle_beta   90.00
_cell.angle_gamma   90.00
#
_symmetry.space_group_name_H-M   'P 1'
#
loop_
_entity.id
_entity.type
_entity.pdbx_description
1 polymer ?
#
loop_
_entity_poly.entity_id
_entity_poly.type
_entity_poly.pdbx_seq_one_letter_code
_entity_poly.pdbx_strand_id
1 'polypeptide(L)'
;MNLSSAQAAPIVALHGGPSVPSDYLYPLGDVVPYRSIVFYDQLGCGKSDKPDDASLYSTAHSVDDLRVLLRKIGVRRFHLYGQSYGGILGY
;
A
#
# COMPACT_ATOMS: atom_id res chain seq x y z
N MET A 1 9.94 3.15 -14.11
CA MET A 1 8.54 3.25 -14.54
C MET A 1 8.28 4.71 -14.87
N ASN A 2 8.02 5.04 -16.14
CA ASN A 2 7.78 6.42 -16.57
C ASN A 2 6.29 6.71 -16.44
N LEU A 3 5.90 7.50 -15.44
CA LEU A 3 4.49 7.89 -15.22
C LEU A 3 4.28 9.25 -15.91
N SER A 4 3.97 9.22 -17.21
CA SER A 4 3.57 10.44 -17.92
C SER A 4 2.21 10.92 -17.41
N SER A 5 1.98 12.23 -17.47
CA SER A 5 0.77 12.92 -17.00
C SER A 5 -0.53 12.52 -17.70
N ALA A 6 -0.47 11.69 -18.74
CA ALA A 6 -1.62 11.15 -19.46
C ALA A 6 -2.17 9.85 -18.83
N GLN A 7 -1.43 9.20 -17.92
CA GLN A 7 -1.88 7.96 -17.27
C GLN A 7 -2.78 8.31 -16.07
N ALA A 8 -3.95 7.66 -15.99
CA ALA A 8 -4.81 7.77 -14.81
C ALA A 8 -4.02 7.46 -13.53
N ALA A 9 -4.28 8.22 -12.45
CA ALA A 9 -3.58 8.06 -11.18
C ALA A 9 -3.56 6.59 -10.72
N PRO A 10 -2.52 6.06 -10.07
CA PRO A 10 -2.54 4.67 -9.62
C PRO A 10 -3.57 4.45 -8.51
N ILE A 11 -3.94 3.19 -8.31
CA ILE A 11 -4.61 2.72 -7.11
C ILE A 11 -3.53 2.25 -6.14
N VAL A 12 -3.55 2.71 -4.91
CA VAL A 12 -2.71 2.18 -3.82
C VAL A 12 -3.57 1.23 -3.01
N ALA A 13 -3.21 -0.05 -3.00
CA ALA A 13 -3.97 -1.11 -2.35
C ALA A 13 -3.36 -1.46 -0.99
N LEU A 14 -4.13 -1.23 0.09
CA LEU A 14 -3.75 -1.53 1.46
C LEU A 14 -4.41 -2.82 1.92
N HIS A 15 -3.60 -3.83 2.17
CA HIS A 15 -4.03 -5.09 2.75
C HIS A 15 -4.48 -4.95 4.22
N GLY A 16 -5.13 -6.00 4.70
CA GLY A 16 -5.72 -6.11 6.04
C GLY A 16 -4.90 -6.96 7.00
N GLY A 17 -5.47 -7.17 8.21
CA GLY A 17 -4.76 -7.64 9.41
C GLY A 17 -3.66 -6.65 9.80
N PRO A 18 -3.12 -6.67 11.02
CA PRO A 18 -1.79 -6.11 11.14
C PRO A 18 -0.74 -7.02 10.48
N SER A 19 -1.08 -8.21 9.95
CA SER A 19 -0.08 -9.23 9.59
C SER A 19 -0.38 -10.11 8.36
N VAL A 20 -1.34 -9.77 7.49
CA VAL A 20 -1.60 -10.55 6.25
C VAL A 20 -0.77 -9.97 5.10
N PRO A 21 -0.07 -10.76 4.27
CA PRO A 21 0.59 -10.24 3.06
C PRO A 21 -0.38 -9.65 2.03
N SER A 22 0.12 -8.85 1.08
CA SER A 22 -0.69 -8.20 0.04
C SER A 22 -1.16 -9.11 -1.10
N ASP A 23 -0.70 -10.35 -1.18
CA ASP A 23 -0.93 -11.25 -2.31
C ASP A 23 -2.41 -11.60 -2.56
N TYR A 24 -3.23 -11.66 -1.50
CA TYR A 24 -4.67 -11.87 -1.66
C TYR A 24 -5.38 -10.70 -2.39
N LEU A 25 -4.74 -9.55 -2.52
CA LEU A 25 -5.24 -8.42 -3.31
C LEU A 25 -4.80 -8.45 -4.78
N TYR A 26 -3.85 -9.29 -5.17
CA TYR A 26 -3.34 -9.34 -6.54
C TYR A 26 -4.42 -9.62 -7.62
N PRO A 27 -5.50 -10.38 -7.35
CA PRO A 27 -6.61 -10.50 -8.29
C PRO A 27 -7.27 -9.17 -8.69
N LEU A 28 -7.07 -8.07 -7.93
CA LEU A 28 -7.49 -6.74 -8.38
C LEU A 28 -6.85 -6.35 -9.71
N GLY A 29 -5.61 -6.79 -9.99
CA GLY A 29 -4.94 -6.52 -11.26
C GLY A 29 -5.71 -7.05 -12.47
N ASP A 30 -6.42 -8.16 -12.31
CA ASP A 30 -7.22 -8.78 -13.36
C ASP A 30 -8.57 -8.06 -13.55
N VAL A 31 -9.12 -7.47 -12.49
CA VAL A 31 -10.43 -6.79 -12.48
C VAL A 31 -10.34 -5.34 -12.96
N VAL A 32 -9.21 -4.66 -12.72
CA VAL A 32 -8.96 -3.27 -13.13
C VAL A 32 -7.71 -3.16 -14.02
N PRO A 33 -7.68 -3.83 -15.19
CA PRO A 33 -6.49 -3.89 -16.05
C PRO A 33 -6.12 -2.54 -16.69
N TYR A 34 -7.04 -1.57 -16.64
CA TYR A 34 -6.86 -0.23 -17.19
C TYR A 34 -6.22 0.77 -16.20
N ARG A 35 -5.85 0.32 -14.99
CA ARG A 35 -5.21 1.15 -13.96
C ARG A 35 -3.95 0.48 -13.43
N SER A 36 -2.89 1.27 -13.24
CA SER A 36 -1.75 0.81 -12.45
C SER A 36 -2.17 0.67 -10.98
N ILE A 37 -1.72 -0.42 -10.35
CA ILE A 37 -1.97 -0.69 -8.94
C ILE A 37 -0.62 -0.84 -8.23
N VAL A 38 -0.49 -0.18 -7.09
CA VAL A 38 0.63 -0.35 -6.18
C VAL A 38 0.17 -1.29 -5.07
N PHE A 39 0.72 -2.49 -5.08
CA PHE A 39 0.66 -3.42 -3.97
C PHE A 39 1.95 -3.29 -3.17
N TYR A 40 1.84 -3.24 -1.85
CA TYR A 40 2.99 -3.36 -0.96
C TYR A 40 2.58 -4.07 0.32
N ASP A 41 3.54 -4.74 0.93
CA ASP A 41 3.38 -5.33 2.25
C ASP A 41 3.71 -4.28 3.31
N GLN A 42 2.79 -4.01 4.24
CA GLN A 42 3.09 -3.16 5.39
C GLN A 42 4.20 -3.78 6.26
N LEU A 43 4.92 -2.95 7.02
CA LEU A 43 5.94 -3.41 7.96
C LEU A 43 5.41 -4.58 8.81
N GLY A 44 6.20 -5.64 8.98
CA GLY A 44 5.76 -6.88 9.64
C GLY A 44 5.15 -7.93 8.72
N CYS A 45 4.77 -7.56 7.48
CA CYS A 45 4.01 -8.43 6.58
C CYS A 45 4.84 -8.90 5.37
N GLY A 46 4.45 -10.04 4.79
CA GLY A 46 4.94 -10.52 3.49
C GLY A 46 6.46 -10.40 3.30
N LYS A 47 6.87 -9.64 2.28
CA LYS A 47 8.28 -9.40 1.92
C LYS A 47 8.91 -8.19 2.64
N SER A 48 8.15 -7.44 3.43
CA SER A 48 8.67 -6.33 4.21
C SER A 48 9.40 -6.80 5.47
N ASP A 49 10.26 -5.93 5.99
CA ASP A 49 11.03 -6.16 7.20
C ASP A 49 10.12 -6.43 8.40
N LYS A 50 10.64 -7.18 9.37
CA LYS A 50 9.93 -7.63 10.58
C LYS A 50 10.78 -7.35 11.82
N PRO A 51 11.03 -6.07 12.13
CA PRO A 51 11.86 -5.70 13.27
C PRO A 51 11.21 -6.11 14.60
N ASP A 52 12.01 -6.41 15.62
CA ASP A 52 11.51 -6.75 16.96
C ASP A 52 11.05 -5.52 17.77
N ASP A 53 11.34 -4.31 17.28
CA ASP A 53 10.97 -3.07 17.95
C ASP A 53 9.45 -2.82 17.85
N ALA A 54 8.76 -3.09 18.95
CA ALA A 54 7.32 -2.90 19.09
C ALA A 54 6.84 -1.47 18.80
N SER A 55 7.69 -0.46 18.97
CA SER A 55 7.33 0.95 18.74
C SER A 55 7.05 1.27 17.27
N LEU A 56 7.56 0.43 16.35
CA LEU A 56 7.34 0.55 14.91
C LEU A 56 5.94 0.04 14.50
N TYR A 57 5.24 -0.67 15.36
CA TYR A 57 3.92 -1.26 15.09
C TYR A 57 2.79 -0.40 15.68
N SER A 58 2.58 0.77 15.09
CA SER A 58 1.43 1.62 15.37
C SER A 58 0.78 2.11 14.09
N THR A 59 -0.52 2.43 14.15
CA THR A 59 -1.26 3.01 13.02
C THR A 59 -0.60 4.28 12.49
N ALA A 60 -0.11 5.15 13.38
CA ALA A 60 0.62 6.35 12.99
C ALA A 60 1.89 6.02 12.20
N HIS A 61 2.68 5.05 12.69
CA HIS A 61 3.88 4.62 12.00
C HIS A 61 3.57 3.97 10.63
N SER A 62 2.52 3.14 10.54
CA SER A 62 2.08 2.56 9.27
C SER A 62 1.69 3.62 8.23
N VAL A 63 1.00 4.69 8.67
CA VAL A 63 0.65 5.82 7.78
C VAL A 63 1.90 6.58 7.35
N ASP A 64 2.85 6.83 8.25
CA ASP A 64 4.08 7.52 7.91
C ASP A 64 4.98 6.71 6.98
N ASP A 65 5.07 5.40 7.17
CA ASP A 65 5.76 4.48 6.28
C ASP A 65 5.14 4.49 4.87
N LEU A 66 3.80 4.43 4.77
CA LEU A 66 3.10 4.60 3.49
C LEU A 66 3.45 5.93 2.81
N ARG A 67 3.47 7.03 3.56
CA ARG A 67 3.85 8.35 3.01
C ARG A 67 5.30 8.36 2.52
N VAL A 68 6.21 7.72 3.24
CA VAL A 68 7.62 7.58 2.83
C VAL A 68 7.71 6.76 1.54
N LEU A 69 7.04 5.62 1.47
CA LEU A 69 6.98 4.76 0.29
C LEU A 69 6.48 5.54 -0.93
N LEU A 70 5.32 6.20 -0.82
CA LEU A 70 4.71 6.97 -1.91
C LEU A 70 5.64 8.08 -2.43
N ARG A 71 6.34 8.79 -1.53
CA ARG A 71 7.35 9.78 -1.91
C ARG A 71 8.52 9.13 -2.66
N LYS A 72 9.05 8.01 -2.16
CA LYS A 72 10.18 7.29 -2.78
C LYS A 72 9.86 6.79 -4.19
N ILE A 73 8.63 6.34 -4.43
CA ILE A 73 8.18 5.85 -5.75
C ILE A 73 7.60 6.96 -6.64
N GLY A 74 7.58 8.21 -6.19
CA GLY A 74 7.11 9.36 -6.97
C GLY A 74 5.58 9.44 -7.15
N VAL A 75 4.79 8.74 -6.33
CA VAL A 75 3.32 8.75 -6.41
C VAL A 75 2.77 9.91 -5.58
N ARG A 76 2.32 10.97 -6.28
CA ARG A 76 1.80 12.20 -5.66
C ARG A 76 0.28 12.31 -5.65
N ARG A 77 -0.39 11.63 -6.58
CA ARG A 77 -1.86 11.55 -6.68
C ARG A 77 -2.22 10.09 -6.92
N PHE A 78 -3.19 9.59 -6.18
CA PHE A 78 -3.62 8.20 -6.23
C PHE A 78 -5.07 8.08 -5.74
N HIS A 79 -5.71 6.95 -6.00
CA HIS A 79 -6.87 6.50 -5.23
C HIS A 79 -6.41 5.47 -4.22
N LEU A 80 -7.03 5.48 -3.05
CA LEU A 80 -6.75 4.52 -2.00
C LEU A 80 -7.82 3.43 -2.01
N TYR A 81 -7.39 2.18 -1.99
CA TYR A 81 -8.24 1.02 -1.76
C TYR A 81 -7.73 0.34 -0.49
N GLY A 82 -8.53 0.30 0.57
CA GLY A 82 -8.15 -0.30 1.84
C GLY A 82 -9.13 -1.37 2.28
N GLN A 83 -8.62 -2.53 2.73
CA GLN A 83 -9.43 -3.62 3.26
C GLN A 83 -9.07 -3.87 4.73
N SER A 84 -10.06 -3.97 5.61
CA SER A 84 -9.86 -4.22 7.05
C SER A 84 -8.91 -3.18 7.69
N TYR A 85 -7.77 -3.60 8.27
CA TYR A 85 -6.76 -2.69 8.82
C TYR A 85 -6.26 -1.68 7.79
N GLY A 86 -6.09 -2.06 6.51
CA GLY A 86 -5.79 -1.11 5.43
C GLY A 86 -6.88 -0.05 5.23
N GLY A 87 -8.14 -0.35 5.56
CA GLY A 87 -9.21 0.63 5.62
C GLY A 87 -9.06 1.60 6.79
N ILE A 88 -8.60 1.12 7.95
CA ILE A 88 -8.29 1.94 9.13
C ILE A 88 -7.13 2.91 8.83
N LEU A 89 -6.10 2.46 8.12
CA LEU A 89 -4.98 3.32 7.71
C LEU A 89 -5.41 4.45 6.76
N GLY A 90 -6.52 4.27 6.06
CA GLY A 90 -7.04 5.22 5.07
C GLY A 90 -8.13 6.17 5.57
N TYR A 91 -8.62 6.01 6.80
CA TYR A 91 -9.66 6.82 7.43
C TYR A 91 -9.04 7.97 8.24
#